data_AF-A0A9E6EM81-F1
#
_entry.id   AF-A0A9E6EM81-F1
#
_cell.length_a   1.000
_cell.length_b   1.000
_cell.length_c   1.000
_cell.angle_alpha   90.00
_cell.angle_beta   90.00
_cell.angle_gamma   90.00
#
_symmetry.space_group_name_H-M   'P 1'
#
loop_
_entity.id
_entity.type
_entity.pdbx_description
1 polymer ?
#
loop_
_entity_poly.entity_id
_entity_poly.type
_entity_poly.pdbx_seq_one_letter_code
_entity_poly.pdbx_strand_id
1 'polypeptide(L)'
;MSLFLTCEATSSLLSDFEDGSLSLWQALLVRLHLLFCPSCRAILATMRTLPVLMDDLEPAVPAAAEAALDGALAALGRTGTRAWPATPVPAEARDLLEAGPDLPLA
;
A
#
# COMPACT_ATOMS: atom_id res chain seq x y z
N MET A 1 -17.48 19.15 17.73
CA MET A 1 -17.43 18.75 16.31
C MET A 1 -16.74 19.89 15.55
N SER A 2 -15.42 19.79 15.36
CA SER A 2 -14.70 20.78 14.55
C SER A 2 -15.03 20.52 13.09
N LEU A 3 -15.75 21.44 12.46
CA LEU A 3 -16.14 21.38 11.04
C LEU A 3 -14.98 21.57 10.06
N PHE A 4 -13.78 21.86 10.56
CA PHE A 4 -12.58 22.03 9.76
C PHE A 4 -11.50 21.02 10.19
N LEU A 5 -11.15 20.13 9.27
CA LEU A 5 -9.94 19.32 9.37
C LEU A 5 -8.72 20.24 9.40
N THR A 6 -7.80 19.97 10.33
CA THR A 6 -6.49 20.59 10.35
C THR A 6 -5.61 19.96 9.28
N CYS A 7 -4.52 20.63 8.90
CA CYS A 7 -3.54 20.07 7.97
C CYS A 7 -2.94 18.76 8.52
N GLU A 8 -2.69 18.69 9.83
CA GLU A 8 -2.19 17.49 10.51
C GLU A 8 -3.18 16.32 10.36
N ALA A 9 -4.44 16.53 10.72
CA ALA A 9 -5.47 15.50 10.57
C ALA A 9 -5.66 15.08 9.09
N THR A 10 -5.57 16.03 8.16
CA THR A 10 -5.67 15.73 6.72
C THR A 10 -4.48 14.91 6.23
N SER A 11 -3.26 15.19 6.72
CA SER A 11 -2.05 14.47 6.32
C SER A 11 -2.08 13.00 6.74
N SER A 12 -2.63 12.70 7.93
CA SER A 12 -2.81 11.33 8.40
C SER A 12 -3.84 10.55 7.58
N LEU A 13 -4.88 11.23 7.07
CA LEU A 13 -5.95 10.62 6.28
C LEU A 13 -5.63 10.53 4.77
N LEU A 14 -4.48 11.04 4.34
CA LEU A 14 -4.20 11.23 2.91
C LEU A 14 -3.89 9.90 2.18
N SER A 15 -3.28 8.93 2.89
CA SER A 15 -3.07 7.57 2.35
C SER A 15 -4.40 6.87 2.14
N ASP A 16 -5.22 6.78 3.19
CA ASP A 16 -6.57 6.19 3.13
C ASP A 16 -7.46 6.87 2.07
N PHE A 17 -7.25 8.16 1.84
CA PHE A 17 -7.93 8.90 0.78
C PHE A 17 -7.49 8.47 -0.63
N GLU A 18 -6.19 8.23 -0.85
CA GLU A 18 -5.68 7.67 -2.11
C GLU A 18 -6.13 6.22 -2.31
N ASP A 19 -6.15 5.43 -1.24
CA ASP A 19 -6.55 4.03 -1.26
C ASP A 19 -8.08 3.84 -1.36
N GLY A 20 -8.85 4.91 -1.10
CA GLY A 20 -10.31 4.89 -1.15
C GLY A 20 -10.98 4.17 0.03
N SER A 21 -10.25 3.94 1.13
CA SER A 21 -10.73 3.27 2.34
C SER A 21 -11.53 4.18 3.29
N LEU A 22 -11.52 5.50 3.05
CA LEU A 22 -12.25 6.46 3.88
C LEU A 22 -13.77 6.34 3.73
N SER A 23 -14.48 6.55 4.85
CA SER A 23 -15.93 6.73 4.81
C SER A 23 -16.33 7.95 3.97
N LEU A 24 -17.55 7.94 3.43
CA LEU A 24 -18.08 9.00 2.56
C LEU A 24 -17.92 10.41 3.17
N TRP A 25 -18.17 10.54 4.47
CA TRP A 25 -18.06 11.80 5.20
C TRP A 25 -16.61 12.26 5.37
N GLN A 26 -15.69 11.34 5.69
CA GLN A 26 -14.27 11.65 5.81
C GLN A 26 -13.69 12.07 4.45
N ALA A 27 -14.02 11.35 3.38
CA ALA A 27 -13.60 11.69 2.03
C ALA A 27 -14.12 13.07 1.60
N LEU A 28 -15.33 13.46 2.00
CA LEU A 28 -15.89 14.79 1.71
C LEU A 28 -15.14 15.90 2.45
N LEU A 29 -14.84 15.70 3.74
CA LEU A 29 -14.09 16.67 4.55
C LEU A 29 -12.66 16.86 4.02
N VAL A 30 -11.99 15.77 3.64
CA VAL A 30 -10.65 15.82 3.03
C VAL A 30 -10.70 16.57 1.69
N ARG A 31 -11.68 16.26 0.82
CA ARG A 31 -11.89 17.01 -0.44
C ARG A 31 -12.11 18.51 -0.19
N LEU A 32 -12.93 18.85 0.80
CA LEU A 32 -13.16 20.24 1.18
C LEU A 32 -11.86 20.92 1.62
N HIS A 33 -11.06 20.27 2.45
CA HIS A 33 -9.77 20.81 2.90
C HIS A 33 -8.80 21.01 1.73
N LEU A 34 -8.69 20.03 0.81
CA LEU A 34 -7.83 20.11 -0.37
C LEU A 34 -8.21 21.26 -1.31
N LEU A 35 -9.50 21.61 -1.42
CA LEU A 35 -9.94 22.78 -2.19
C LEU A 35 -9.33 24.09 -1.66
N PHE A 36 -9.17 24.23 -0.35
CA PHE A 36 -8.68 25.45 0.29
C PHE A 36 -7.18 25.44 0.59
N CYS A 37 -6.59 24.27 0.84
CA CYS A 37 -5.21 24.14 1.30
C CYS A 37 -4.26 23.72 0.16
N PRO A 38 -3.37 24.61 -0.32
CA PRO A 38 -2.42 24.27 -1.39
C PRO A 38 -1.31 23.31 -0.94
N SER A 39 -0.90 23.34 0.34
CA SER A 39 0.16 22.46 0.84
C SER A 39 -0.28 21.00 0.87
N CYS A 40 -1.47 20.70 1.41
CA CYS A 40 -2.03 19.35 1.38
C CYS A 40 -2.23 18.84 -0.05
N ARG A 41 -2.60 19.72 -1.00
CA ARG A 41 -2.63 19.35 -2.43
C ARG A 41 -1.27 18.98 -2.99
N ALA A 42 -0.21 19.69 -2.62
CA ALA A 42 1.14 19.39 -3.06
C ALA A 42 1.63 18.03 -2.53
N ILE A 43 1.29 17.69 -1.28
CA ILE A 43 1.60 16.37 -0.70
C ILE A 43 0.88 15.27 -1.50
N LEU A 44 -0.42 15.44 -1.75
CA LEU A 44 -1.20 14.49 -2.54
C LEU A 44 -0.65 14.31 -3.96
N ALA A 45 -0.29 15.41 -4.61
CA ALA A 45 0.34 15.36 -5.94
C ALA A 45 1.67 14.60 -5.91
N THR A 46 2.48 14.81 -4.87
CA THR A 46 3.75 14.08 -4.69
C THR A 46 3.51 12.60 -4.53
N MET A 47 2.55 12.19 -3.69
CA MET A 47 2.18 10.77 -3.51
C MET A 47 1.79 10.09 -4.83
N ARG A 48 1.12 10.81 -5.74
CA ARG A 48 0.74 10.29 -7.05
C ARG A 48 1.86 10.31 -8.08
N THR A 49 2.79 11.25 -7.97
CA THR A 49 3.86 11.44 -8.95
C THR A 49 5.05 10.55 -8.66
N LEU A 50 5.34 10.30 -7.37
CA LEU A 50 6.50 9.51 -6.95
C LEU A 50 6.50 8.08 -7.54
N PRO A 51 5.39 7.31 -7.54
CA PRO A 51 5.36 5.98 -8.15
C PRO A 51 5.64 6.03 -9.66
N VAL A 52 5.06 6.99 -10.37
CA VAL A 52 5.27 7.16 -11.81
C VAL A 52 6.73 7.45 -12.13
N LEU A 53 7.39 8.29 -11.32
CA LEU A 53 8.83 8.55 -11.48
C LEU A 53 9.68 7.32 -11.16
N MET A 54 9.21 6.42 -10.30
CA MET A 54 9.89 5.16 -10.01
C MET A 54 9.71 4.15 -11.14
N ASP A 55 8.53 4.08 -11.76
CA ASP A 55 8.30 3.23 -12.94
C ASP A 55 9.28 3.59 -14.08
N ASP A 56 9.56 4.88 -14.28
CA ASP A 56 10.53 5.35 -15.29
C ASP A 56 11.99 4.97 -14.95
N LEU A 57 12.27 4.67 -13.69
CA LEU A 57 13.59 4.24 -13.21
C LEU A 57 13.71 2.72 -13.08
N GLU A 58 12.60 1.99 -13.21
CA GLU A 58 12.58 0.55 -12.98
C GLU A 58 13.26 -0.18 -14.14
N PRO A 59 14.34 -0.95 -13.89
CA PRO A 59 15.00 -1.69 -14.95
C PRO A 59 14.04 -2.72 -15.53
N ALA A 60 14.02 -2.83 -16.87
CA ALA A 60 13.20 -3.81 -17.56
C ALA A 60 13.44 -5.21 -16.98
N VAL A 61 12.39 -5.82 -16.44
CA VAL A 61 12.43 -7.19 -15.93
C VAL A 61 12.76 -8.11 -17.11
N PRO A 62 13.86 -8.88 -17.07
CA PRO A 62 14.21 -9.78 -18.16
C PRO A 62 13.09 -10.79 -18.42
N ALA A 63 12.81 -11.12 -19.68
CA ALA A 63 11.79 -12.12 -20.02
C ALA A 63 12.03 -13.50 -19.36
N ALA A 64 13.28 -13.80 -18.97
CA ALA A 64 13.63 -15.03 -18.27
C ALA A 64 13.48 -14.93 -16.74
N ALA A 65 13.13 -13.77 -16.18
CA ALA A 65 13.11 -13.55 -14.73
C ALA A 65 12.07 -14.43 -14.03
N GLU A 66 10.88 -14.59 -14.59
CA GLU A 66 9.83 -15.46 -14.05
C GLU A 66 10.31 -16.92 -14.00
N ALA A 67 10.81 -17.45 -15.13
CA ALA A 67 11.33 -18.81 -15.20
C ALA A 67 12.55 -19.03 -14.28
N ALA A 68 13.42 -18.03 -14.14
CA ALA A 68 14.57 -18.10 -13.24
C ALA A 68 14.13 -18.09 -11.76
N LEU A 69 13.14 -17.28 -11.41
CA LEU A 69 12.56 -17.23 -10.07
C LEU A 69 11.87 -18.56 -9.72
N ASP A 70 11.05 -19.09 -10.62
CA ASP A 70 10.40 -20.40 -10.45
C ASP A 70 11.43 -21.52 -10.26
N GLY A 71 12.50 -21.50 -11.07
CA GLY A 71 13.61 -22.43 -10.93
C GLY A 71 14.30 -22.33 -9.57
N ALA A 72 14.53 -21.11 -9.08
CA ALA A 72 15.14 -20.85 -7.79
C ALA A 72 14.24 -21.26 -6.62
N LEU A 73 12.95 -20.94 -6.67
CA LEU A 73 11.95 -21.35 -5.66
C LEU A 73 11.81 -22.87 -5.63
N ALA A 74 11.73 -23.52 -6.79
CA ALA A 74 11.69 -24.97 -6.88
C ALA A 74 12.98 -25.61 -6.34
N ALA A 75 14.14 -24.99 -6.56
CA ALA A 75 15.40 -25.45 -5.98
C ALA A 75 15.41 -25.32 -4.45
N LEU A 76 14.92 -24.20 -3.91
CA LEU A 76 14.79 -23.97 -2.47
C LEU A 76 13.82 -24.97 -1.81
N GLY A 77 12.69 -25.24 -2.46
CA GLY A 77 11.73 -26.27 -2.03
C GLY A 77 12.33 -27.67 -2.05
N ARG A 78 13.16 -28.00 -3.07
CA ARG A 78 13.86 -29.28 -3.18
C ARG A 78 14.99 -29.45 -2.17
N THR A 79 15.67 -28.37 -1.79
CA THR A 79 16.79 -28.44 -0.83
C THR A 79 16.34 -28.75 0.59
N GLY A 80 15.04 -28.78 0.87
CA GLY A 80 14.52 -28.89 2.22
C GLY A 80 14.88 -27.63 2.98
N THR A 81 13.87 -26.91 3.44
CA THR A 81 14.05 -25.73 4.29
C THR A 81 15.16 -25.96 5.31
N ARG A 82 16.30 -25.28 5.17
CA ARG A 82 17.14 -25.01 6.35
C ARG A 82 16.19 -24.31 7.30
N ALA A 83 15.83 -24.97 8.40
CA ALA A 83 14.75 -24.57 9.28
C ALA A 83 14.88 -23.08 9.61
N TRP A 84 14.11 -22.26 8.89
CA TRP A 84 13.84 -20.90 9.31
C TRP A 84 13.13 -21.05 10.65
N PRO A 85 13.50 -20.30 11.69
CA PRO A 85 12.74 -20.31 12.93
C PRO A 85 11.33 -19.85 12.57
N ALA A 86 10.43 -20.82 12.41
CA ALA A 86 9.03 -20.58 12.20
C ALA A 86 8.51 -19.99 13.52
N THR A 87 8.65 -18.67 13.68
CA THR A 87 7.63 -17.96 14.44
C THR A 87 6.32 -18.34 13.76
N PRO A 88 5.42 -19.04 14.45
CA PRO A 88 4.12 -19.38 13.88
C PRO A 88 3.52 -18.08 13.37
N VAL A 89 3.10 -18.07 12.10
CA VAL A 89 2.30 -16.95 11.59
C VAL A 89 1.11 -16.81 12.55
N PRO A 90 0.93 -15.65 13.20
CA PRO A 90 -0.18 -15.44 14.10
C PRO A 90 -1.49 -15.80 13.40
N ALA A 91 -2.48 -16.31 14.14
CA ALA A 91 -3.75 -16.75 13.54
C ALA A 91 -4.39 -15.60 12.75
N GLU A 92 -4.33 -14.39 13.30
CA GLU A 92 -4.79 -13.15 12.67
C GLU A 92 -4.10 -12.87 11.33
N ALA A 93 -2.81 -13.18 11.18
CA ALA A 93 -2.09 -12.97 9.93
C ALA A 93 -2.39 -14.07 8.89
N ARG A 94 -2.76 -15.28 9.33
CA ARG A 94 -3.26 -16.32 8.40
C ARG A 94 -4.64 -15.97 7.86
N ASP A 95 -5.54 -15.54 8.73
CA ASP A 95 -6.91 -15.16 8.34
C ASP A 95 -6.89 -14.00 7.31
N LEU A 96 -5.96 -13.05 7.46
CA LEU A 96 -5.76 -11.95 6.50
C LEU A 96 -5.18 -12.40 5.15
N LEU A 97 -4.30 -13.41 5.13
CA LEU A 97 -3.72 -13.95 3.88
C LEU A 97 -4.71 -14.82 3.11
N GLU A 98 -5.57 -15.56 3.83
CA GLU A 98 -6.58 -16.45 3.25
C GLU A 98 -7.83 -15.69 2.76
N ALA A 99 -8.11 -14.52 3.34
CA ALA A 99 -9.23 -13.66 2.91
C ALA A 99 -9.08 -13.04 1.51
N GLY A 100 -7.88 -13.06 0.91
CA GLY A 100 -7.61 -12.43 -0.39
C GLY A 100 -7.68 -10.89 -0.33
N PRO A 101 -7.43 -10.18 -1.45
CA PRO A 101 -7.29 -8.71 -1.48
C PRO A 101 -8.60 -7.95 -1.23
N ASP A 102 -9.71 -8.63 -0.94
CA ASP A 102 -11.01 -8.02 -0.63
C ASP A 102 -11.17 -7.71 0.88
N LEU A 103 -10.08 -7.42 1.58
CA LEU A 103 -10.11 -6.94 2.95
C LEU A 103 -10.61 -5.49 2.96
N PRO A 104 -11.73 -5.17 3.63
CA PRO A 104 -12.08 -3.79 3.88
C PRO A 104 -11.00 -3.21 4.80
N LEU A 105 -10.14 -2.35 4.26
CA LEU A 105 -9.20 -1.54 5.02
C LEU A 105 -10.02 -0.75 6.06
N ALA A 106 -9.88 -1.16 7.32
CA ALA A 106 -10.61 -0.62 8.47
C ALA A 106 -9.85 0.53 9.15
#